data_AF-A0A519KG87-F1
#
_entry.id   AF-A0A519KG87-F1
#
_cell.length_a   1.000
_cell.length_b   1.000
_cell.length_c   1.000
_cell.angle_alpha   90.00
_cell.angle_beta   90.00
_cell.angle_gamma   90.00
#
_symmetry.space_group_name_H-M   'P 1'
#
loop_
_entity.id
_entity.type
_entity.pdbx_description
1 polymer ?
#
loop_
_entity_poly.entity_id
_entity_poly.type
_entity_poly.pdbx_seq_one_letter_code
_entity_poly.pdbx_strand_id
1 'polypeptide(L)'
;MKENFKAISQALLEAGFKNSLENAEGKKLDFKITPYSLNTKLSFRFDSLQDFNEFLTLANSPSSETRAAQIKNAFAELGLVPDQFFYVNFFEAGAEEDE
;
A
#
# COMPACT_ATOMS: atom_id res chain seq x y z
N MET A 1 5.25 0.91 -15.94
CA MET A 1 4.92 0.07 -14.76
C MET A 1 6.11 -0.21 -13.84
N LYS A 2 7.26 -0.74 -14.31
CA LYS A 2 8.40 -1.09 -13.42
C LYS A 2 9.11 0.10 -12.74
N GLU A 3 9.07 1.30 -13.33
CA GLU A 3 9.73 2.48 -12.75
C GLU A 3 9.02 2.99 -11.50
N ASN A 4 7.68 3.02 -11.51
CA ASN A 4 6.88 3.39 -10.34
C ASN A 4 7.07 2.38 -9.20
N PHE A 5 7.11 1.08 -9.51
CA PHE A 5 7.39 0.04 -8.52
C PHE A 5 8.69 0.30 -7.77
N LYS A 6 9.79 0.55 -8.49
CA LYS A 6 11.10 0.78 -7.88
C LYS A 6 11.09 2.04 -7.00
N ALA A 7 10.45 3.11 -7.45
CA ALA A 7 10.32 4.35 -6.68
C ALA A 7 9.51 4.14 -5.39
N ILE A 8 8.38 3.41 -5.45
CA ILE A 8 7.54 3.10 -4.29
C ILE A 8 8.30 2.21 -3.31
N SER A 9 8.86 1.10 -3.77
CA SER A 9 9.62 0.18 -2.91
C SER A 9 10.83 0.85 -2.28
N GLN A 10 11.54 1.72 -3.02
CA GLN A 10 12.67 2.46 -2.46
C GLN A 10 12.19 3.47 -1.41
N ALA A 11 11.12 4.22 -1.65
CA ALA A 11 10.57 5.14 -0.67
C ALA A 11 10.09 4.44 0.62
N LEU A 12 9.50 3.24 0.48
CA LEU A 12 9.13 2.40 1.61
C LEU A 12 10.37 1.93 2.39
N LEU A 13 11.44 1.53 1.69
CA LEU A 13 12.70 1.12 2.31
C LEU A 13 13.39 2.29 3.02
N GLU A 14 13.44 3.47 2.40
CA GLU A 14 13.99 4.70 2.97
C GLU A 14 13.20 5.17 4.19
N ALA A 15 11.90 4.88 4.24
CA ALA A 15 11.06 5.14 5.40
C ALA A 15 11.16 4.04 6.50
N GLY A 16 11.98 3.01 6.29
CA GLY A 16 12.25 1.96 7.29
C GLY A 16 11.22 0.83 7.32
N PHE A 17 10.40 0.69 6.27
CA PHE A 17 9.42 -0.39 6.16
C PHE A 17 10.05 -1.67 5.60
N LYS A 18 9.60 -2.82 6.13
CA LYS A 18 10.01 -4.13 5.63
C LYS A 18 9.43 -4.35 4.24
N ASN A 19 10.32 -4.47 3.24
CA ASN A 19 9.93 -4.88 1.89
C ASN A 19 9.80 -6.42 1.74
N SER A 20 10.11 -7.20 2.79
CA SER A 20 10.02 -8.66 2.77
C SER A 20 9.85 -9.23 4.18
N LEU A 21 9.07 -10.31 4.32
CA LEU A 21 8.85 -11.08 5.56
C LEU A 21 10.15 -11.61 6.21
N GLU A 22 11.26 -11.62 5.48
CA GLU A 22 12.51 -12.27 5.87
C GLU A 22 13.45 -11.42 6.74
N ASN A 23 13.26 -10.10 6.80
CA ASN A 23 14.03 -9.26 7.72
C ASN A 23 13.20 -8.98 8.97
N ALA A 24 13.63 -9.48 10.13
CA ALA A 24 12.91 -9.35 11.40
C ALA A 24 12.97 -7.92 11.99
N GLU A 25 13.80 -7.02 11.47
CA GLU A 25 14.13 -5.71 12.08
C GLU A 25 13.54 -4.49 11.33
N GLY A 26 12.22 -4.34 11.31
CA GLY A 26 11.59 -3.21 10.61
C GLY A 26 10.12 -3.01 10.95
N LYS A 27 9.59 -1.86 10.57
CA LYS A 27 8.23 -1.44 10.92
C LYS A 27 7.22 -2.29 10.15
N LYS A 28 6.14 -2.73 10.82
CA LYS A 28 5.02 -3.40 10.13
C LYS A 28 4.42 -2.37 9.16
N LEU A 29 4.21 -2.78 7.91
CA LEU A 29 3.68 -1.91 6.87
C LEU A 29 2.17 -2.12 6.74
N ASP A 30 1.40 -1.07 6.96
CA ASP A 30 -0.03 -1.02 6.65
C ASP A 30 -0.31 0.01 5.56
N PHE A 31 -1.52 -0.02 4.99
CA PHE A 31 -1.88 0.87 3.90
C PHE A 31 -3.35 1.24 3.92
N LYS A 32 -3.65 2.46 3.47
CA LYS A 32 -5.00 3.00 3.38
C LYS A 32 -5.25 3.51 1.97
N ILE A 33 -6.29 2.99 1.35
CA ILE A 33 -6.76 3.44 0.05
C ILE A 33 -7.61 4.70 0.25
N THR A 34 -7.41 5.70 -0.61
CA THR A 34 -8.18 6.95 -0.60
C THR A 34 -8.42 7.45 -2.03
N PRO A 35 -9.55 8.17 -2.29
CA PRO A 35 -9.78 8.81 -3.58
C PRO A 35 -8.81 9.99 -3.86
N TYR A 36 -8.13 10.49 -2.84
CA TYR A 36 -7.25 11.66 -2.90
C TYR A 36 -5.92 11.39 -2.20
N SER A 37 -4.87 12.11 -2.57
CA SER A 37 -3.58 12.05 -1.87
C SER A 37 -3.70 12.61 -0.46
N LEU A 38 -3.14 11.91 0.54
CA LEU A 38 -3.02 12.43 1.91
C LEU A 38 -1.83 13.40 2.08
N ASN A 39 -1.17 13.78 0.98
CA ASN A 39 -0.03 14.69 0.97
C ASN A 39 1.13 14.19 1.86
N THR A 40 1.26 12.88 2.00
CA THR A 40 2.39 12.25 2.68
C THR A 40 3.41 11.79 1.65
N LYS A 41 4.67 11.63 2.07
CA LYS A 41 5.74 11.08 1.22
C LYS A 41 5.49 9.63 0.81
N LEU A 42 4.51 8.98 1.43
CA LEU A 42 4.13 7.58 1.24
C LEU A 42 2.75 7.45 0.60
N SER A 43 2.22 8.55 0.04
CA SER A 43 1.02 8.57 -0.78
C SER A 43 1.39 8.34 -2.24
N PHE A 44 1.00 7.20 -2.79
CA PHE A 44 1.26 6.86 -4.19
C PHE A 44 -0.05 6.68 -4.96
N ARG A 45 -0.08 7.18 -6.18
CA ARG A 45 -1.21 7.01 -7.09
C ARG A 45 -1.05 5.70 -7.86
N PHE A 46 -2.13 4.92 -7.91
CA PHE A 46 -2.28 3.76 -8.77
C PHE A 46 -3.41 4.05 -9.76
N ASP A 47 -3.22 3.69 -11.03
CA ASP A 47 -4.22 3.94 -12.08
C ASP A 47 -5.33 2.89 -12.11
N SER A 48 -5.08 1.69 -11.54
CA SER A 48 -6.10 0.64 -11.42
C SER A 48 -5.77 -0.32 -10.27
N LEU A 49 -6.79 -1.09 -9.85
CA LEU A 49 -6.65 -2.12 -8.83
C LEU A 49 -5.70 -3.25 -9.30
N GLN A 50 -5.63 -3.48 -10.62
CA GLN A 50 -4.71 -4.45 -11.21
C GLN A 50 -3.25 -4.03 -10.96
N ASP A 51 -2.91 -2.77 -11.22
CA ASP A 51 -1.57 -2.21 -10.98
C ASP A 51 -1.15 -2.37 -9.51
N PHE A 52 -2.10 -2.14 -8.59
CA PHE A 52 -1.84 -2.30 -7.16
C PHE A 52 -1.67 -3.77 -6.75
N ASN A 53 -2.46 -4.70 -7.30
CA ASN A 53 -2.31 -6.13 -7.04
C ASN A 53 -0.97 -6.68 -7.58
N GLU A 54 -0.53 -6.20 -8.74
CA GLU A 54 0.80 -6.51 -9.28
C GLU A 54 1.91 -6.00 -8.36
N PHE A 55 1.77 -4.77 -7.86
CA PHE A 55 2.70 -4.23 -6.85
C PHE A 55 2.79 -5.11 -5.62
N LEU A 56 1.65 -5.53 -5.06
CA LEU A 56 1.60 -6.41 -3.87
C LEU A 56 2.27 -7.75 -4.11
N THR A 57 2.07 -8.32 -5.31
CA THR A 57 2.68 -9.57 -5.74
C THR A 57 4.21 -9.43 -5.87
N LEU A 58 4.68 -8.35 -6.48
CA LEU A 58 6.10 -8.05 -6.65
C LEU A 58 6.80 -7.69 -5.34
N ALA A 59 6.09 -7.06 -4.40
CA ALA A 59 6.59 -6.75 -3.06
C ALA A 59 6.74 -8.01 -2.18
N ASN A 60 6.47 -9.21 -2.72
CA ASN A 60 6.49 -10.48 -2.00
C ASN A 60 5.70 -10.43 -0.68
N SER A 61 4.72 -9.52 -0.63
CA SER A 61 3.79 -9.45 0.48
C SER A 61 2.94 -10.71 0.35
N PRO A 62 2.75 -11.50 1.41
CA PRO A 62 1.83 -12.61 1.33
C PRO A 62 0.48 -12.03 0.90
N SER A 63 -0.01 -12.44 -0.26
CA SER A 63 -1.39 -12.24 -0.69
C SER A 63 -2.28 -13.05 0.24
N SER A 64 -2.33 -12.65 1.51
CA SER A 64 -3.23 -13.20 2.49
C SER A 64 -4.62 -12.74 2.11
N GLU A 65 -5.59 -13.66 2.14
CA GLU A 65 -7.02 -13.36 1.89
C GLU A 65 -7.50 -12.12 2.67
N THR A 66 -6.93 -11.88 3.85
CA THR A 66 -7.14 -10.68 4.67
C THR A 66 -6.87 -9.37 3.92
N ARG A 67 -5.78 -9.27 3.15
CA ARG A 67 -5.45 -8.04 2.40
C ARG A 67 -6.40 -7.83 1.22
N ALA A 68 -6.76 -8.90 0.51
CA ALA A 68 -7.74 -8.80 -0.57
C ALA A 68 -9.10 -8.32 -0.04
N ALA A 69 -9.51 -8.80 1.15
CA ALA A 69 -10.71 -8.35 1.83
C ALA A 69 -10.61 -6.87 2.27
N GLN A 70 -9.48 -6.44 2.83
CA GLN A 70 -9.25 -5.03 3.19
C GLN A 70 -9.37 -4.10 1.98
N ILE A 71 -8.76 -4.46 0.86
CA ILE A 71 -8.84 -3.67 -0.38
C ILE A 71 -10.29 -3.59 -0.87
N LYS A 72 -10.98 -4.74 -0.93
CA LYS A 72 -12.37 -4.78 -1.37
C LYS A 72 -13.29 -3.94 -0.47
N ASN A 73 -13.11 -4.02 0.84
CA ASN A 73 -13.86 -3.21 1.81
C ASN A 73 -13.56 -1.72 1.61
N ALA A 74 -12.28 -1.33 1.52
CA ALA A 74 -11.92 0.07 1.29
C ALA A 74 -12.54 0.64 0.01
N PHE A 75 -12.55 -0.13 -1.08
CA PHE A 75 -13.21 0.29 -2.32
C PHE A 75 -14.73 0.44 -2.15
N ALA A 76 -15.38 -0.50 -1.45
CA ALA A 76 -16.81 -0.44 -1.20
C ALA A 76 -17.20 0.74 -0.29
N GLU A 77 -16.45 0.96 0.79
CA GLU A 77 -16.68 2.04 1.76
C GLU A 77 -16.48 3.42 1.14
N LEU A 78 -15.49 3.56 0.26
CA LEU A 78 -15.15 4.83 -0.39
C LEU A 78 -15.89 5.04 -1.73
N GLY A 79 -16.68 4.07 -2.18
CA GLY A 79 -17.35 4.11 -3.48
C GLY A 79 -16.38 4.18 -4.67
N LEU A 80 -15.18 3.59 -4.52
CA LEU A 80 -14.15 3.58 -5.56
C LEU A 80 -14.43 2.52 -6.61
N VAL A 81 -14.05 2.82 -7.85
CA VAL A 81 -14.17 1.91 -8.98
C VAL A 81 -12.80 1.27 -9.24
N PRO A 82 -12.70 -0.07 -9.36
CA PRO A 82 -11.42 -0.78 -9.54
C PRO A 82 -10.66 -0.39 -10.82
N ASP A 83 -11.36 0.16 -11.81
CA ASP A 83 -10.83 0.62 -13.10
C ASP A 83 -10.49 2.13 -13.10
N GLN A 84 -10.65 2.81 -11.97
CA GLN A 84 -10.27 4.22 -11.82
C GLN A 84 -9.00 4.34 -10.98
N PHE A 85 -8.36 5.51 -11.10
CA PHE A 85 -7.20 5.82 -10.27
C PHE A 85 -7.61 6.02 -8.81
N PHE A 86 -6.72 5.65 -7.90
CA PHE A 86 -6.84 5.88 -6.47
C PHE A 86 -5.45 6.12 -5.87
N TYR A 87 -5.43 6.58 -4.64
CA TYR A 87 -4.22 6.75 -3.87
C TYR A 87 -4.11 5.65 -2.82
N VAL A 88 -2.90 5.14 -2.63
CA VAL A 88 -2.56 4.23 -1.54
C VAL A 88 -1.55 4.94 -0.67
N ASN A 89 -1.89 5.08 0.60
CA ASN A 89 -1.07 5.75 1.60
C ASN A 89 -0.52 4.69 2.51
N PHE A 90 0.80 4.54 2.51
CA PHE A 90 1.48 3.59 3.37
C PHE A 90 1.86 4.23 4.69
N PHE A 91 1.76 3.46 5.77
CA PHE A 91 2.09 3.89 7.13
C PHE A 91 2.54 2.70 7.99
N GLU A 92 3.05 3.01 9.17
CA GLU A 92 3.43 2.00 10.16
C GLU A 92 2.19 1.40 10.82
N ALA A 93 2.04 0.07 10.69
CA ALA A 93 1.01 -0.68 11.40
C ALA A 93 1.31 -0.60 12.90
N GLY A 94 0.39 0.01 13.65
CA GLY A 94 0.56 0.32 15.07
C GLY A 94 0.88 1.78 15.38
N ALA A 95 1.06 2.65 14.38
CA ALA A 95 1.14 4.10 14.60
C ALA A 95 -0.25 4.77 14.76
N GLU A 96 -1.33 3.99 14.87
CA GLU A 96 -2.68 4.47 15.21
C GLU A 96 -2.96 4.48 16.72
N GLU A 97 -1.99 4.14 17.59
CA GLU A 97 -2.20 4.14 19.05
C GLU A 97 -1.06 4.88 19.79
N ASP A 98 -0.97 6.18 19.63
CA ASP A 98 -0.39 7.08 20.65
C ASP A 98 -1.13 8.42 20.56
N GLU A 99 -2.32 8.46 21.16
CA GLU A 99 -2.94 9.70 21.66
C GLU A 99 -2.97 9.63 23.20
#